data_AF-A0A3D5A206-F1
#
_entry.id   AF-A0A3D5A206-F1
#
_cell.length_a   1.000
_cell.length_b   1.000
_cell.length_c   1.000
_cell.angle_alpha   90.00
_cell.angle_beta   90.00
_cell.angle_gamma   90.00
#
_symmetry.space_group_name_H-M   'P 1'
#
loop_
_entity.id
_entity.type
_entity.pdbx_description
1 polymer ?
#
loop_
_entity_poly.entity_id
_entity_poly.type
_entity_poly.pdbx_seq_one_letter_code
_entity_poly.pdbx_strand_id
1 'polypeptide(L)'
;MTIAGIALHPLTAPATAAQTWQLDRTLSALYLLVAADLPADTREAFLEGFKSKENWYGVPIADIAVTYADGTERTQPIYYGSEVRAVSVDDPKPHAWGALGWAPIDADGTPRMAYLLELPNPTPAVTVTSITFTPRETGCTPMLLGLAARSVR
;
A
#
# COMPACT_ATOMS: atom_id res chain seq x y z
N MET A 1 -0.51 13.19 11.96
CA MET A 1 0.80 12.69 11.50
C MET A 1 1.08 13.23 10.11
N THR A 2 2.32 13.59 9.78
CA THR A 2 2.70 14.06 8.43
C THR A 2 3.76 13.17 7.83
N ILE A 3 3.67 12.89 6.54
CA ILE A 3 4.69 12.17 5.77
C ILE A 3 5.31 13.16 4.79
N ALA A 4 6.62 13.41 4.90
CA ALA A 4 7.33 14.39 4.07
C ALA A 4 6.63 15.78 4.01
N GLY A 5 6.04 16.22 5.12
CA GLY A 5 5.30 17.48 5.23
C GLY A 5 3.86 17.44 4.68
N ILE A 6 3.37 16.28 4.26
CA ILE A 6 2.00 16.08 3.75
C ILE A 6 1.16 15.50 4.88
N ALA A 7 -0.03 16.04 5.11
CA ALA A 7 -0.97 15.47 6.07
C ALA A 7 -1.31 14.03 5.65
N LEU A 8 -0.97 13.07 6.50
CA LEU A 8 -1.50 11.72 6.36
C LEU A 8 -2.97 11.79 6.74
N HIS A 9 -3.83 11.20 5.92
CA HIS A 9 -5.19 10.86 6.31
C HIS A 9 -5.13 9.46 6.94
N PRO A 10 -4.96 9.34 8.27
CA PRO A 10 -5.09 8.04 8.91
C PRO A 10 -6.52 7.54 8.69
N LEU A 11 -6.66 6.27 8.33
CA LEU A 11 -7.97 5.66 8.30
C LEU A 11 -8.44 5.43 9.73
N THR A 12 -9.75 5.53 9.98
CA THR A 12 -10.34 5.25 11.30
C THR A 12 -10.22 3.79 11.70
N ALA A 13 -10.03 2.90 10.72
CA ALA A 13 -9.64 1.51 10.86
C ALA A 13 -8.82 1.10 9.60
N PRO A 14 -7.95 0.09 9.68
CA PRO A 14 -7.26 -0.45 8.51
C PRO A 14 -8.24 -0.88 7.42
N ALA A 15 -8.02 -0.45 6.18
CA ALA A 15 -8.79 -0.99 5.07
C ALA A 15 -8.25 -2.37 4.70
N THR A 16 -9.08 -3.39 4.94
CA THR A 16 -8.85 -4.80 4.58
C THR A 16 -9.80 -5.29 3.49
N ALA A 17 -10.64 -4.39 2.97
CA ALA A 17 -11.55 -4.61 1.86
C ALA A 17 -11.39 -3.48 0.83
N ALA A 18 -12.02 -3.64 -0.33
CA ALA A 18 -12.00 -2.62 -1.36
C ALA A 18 -12.58 -1.29 -0.84
N GLN A 19 -11.84 -0.20 -1.00
CA GLN A 19 -12.26 1.11 -0.55
C GLN A 19 -11.83 2.19 -1.54
N THR A 20 -12.72 3.14 -1.80
CA THR A 20 -12.50 4.24 -2.73
C THR A 20 -12.56 5.58 -1.99
N TRP A 21 -11.60 6.45 -2.28
CA TRP A 21 -11.56 7.84 -1.82
C TRP A 21 -11.74 8.77 -3.01
N GLN A 22 -12.74 9.64 -2.91
CA GLN A 22 -12.98 10.68 -3.90
C GLN A 22 -11.98 11.82 -3.70
N LEU A 23 -11.45 12.30 -4.81
CA LEU A 23 -10.52 13.42 -4.89
C LEU A 23 -10.98 14.34 -6.03
N ASP A 24 -10.51 15.58 -6.00
CA ASP A 24 -10.75 16.52 -7.09
C ASP A 24 -9.57 17.49 -7.18
N ARG A 25 -8.40 16.95 -7.50
CA ARG A 25 -7.16 17.72 -7.58
C ARG A 25 -6.10 17.03 -8.43
N THR A 26 -5.16 17.82 -8.94
CA THR A 26 -3.93 17.33 -9.55
C THR A 26 -2.94 16.88 -8.48
N LEU A 27 -2.27 15.76 -8.72
CA LEU A 27 -1.31 15.15 -7.80
C LEU A 27 0.04 14.95 -8.47
N SER A 28 1.13 15.13 -7.73
CA SER A 28 2.47 14.71 -8.17
C SER A 28 2.80 13.29 -7.70
N ALA A 29 2.31 12.88 -6.52
CA ALA A 29 2.51 11.55 -5.98
C ALA A 29 1.43 11.20 -4.95
N LEU A 30 1.24 9.91 -4.74
CA LEU A 30 0.47 9.33 -3.64
C LEU A 30 1.42 8.61 -2.69
N TYR A 31 1.23 8.78 -1.39
CA TYR A 31 1.93 8.04 -0.37
C TYR A 31 0.96 7.12 0.35
N LEU A 32 1.37 5.89 0.57
CA LEU A 32 0.55 4.86 1.21
C LEU A 32 1.28 4.34 2.44
N LEU A 33 0.57 4.26 3.56
CA LEU A 33 1.05 3.55 4.74
C LEU A 33 0.38 2.17 4.74
N VAL A 34 1.15 1.12 4.53
CA VAL A 34 0.64 -0.24 4.30
C VAL A 34 1.26 -1.21 5.31
N ALA A 35 0.45 -2.14 5.82
CA ALA A 35 0.90 -3.30 6.57
C ALA A 35 0.37 -4.58 5.92
N ALA A 36 0.86 -5.72 6.37
CA ALA A 36 0.32 -7.01 5.97
C ALA A 36 0.34 -8.00 7.13
N ASP A 37 -0.71 -8.80 7.24
CA ASP A 37 -0.73 -9.98 8.09
C ASP A 37 -0.66 -11.23 7.20
N LEU A 38 0.20 -12.18 7.58
CA LEU A 38 0.34 -13.46 6.91
C LEU A 38 0.12 -14.59 7.94
N PRO A 39 -1.14 -15.05 8.08
CA PRO A 39 -1.49 -16.12 9.01
C PRO A 39 -0.66 -17.40 8.80
N ALA A 40 -0.37 -18.12 9.88
CA ALA A 40 0.50 -19.30 9.84
C ALA A 40 -0.10 -20.45 9.00
N ASP A 41 -1.42 -20.57 8.99
CA ASP A 41 -2.20 -21.56 8.24
C ASP A 41 -2.22 -21.32 6.73
N THR A 42 -2.07 -20.07 6.28
CA THR A 42 -2.00 -19.71 4.85
C THR A 42 -0.59 -19.49 4.35
N ARG A 43 0.39 -19.32 5.26
CA ARG A 43 1.76 -18.92 4.94
C ARG A 43 2.45 -19.80 3.91
N GLU A 44 2.41 -21.12 4.09
CA GLU A 44 3.11 -22.04 3.18
C GLU A 44 2.58 -21.92 1.75
N ALA A 45 1.25 -22.02 1.59
CA ALA A 45 0.59 -21.89 0.30
C ALA A 45 0.85 -20.52 -0.35
N PHE A 46 0.86 -19.44 0.43
CA PHE A 46 1.16 -18.10 -0.06
C PHE A 46 2.62 -17.99 -0.57
N LEU A 47 3.58 -18.55 0.16
CA LEU A 47 4.99 -18.48 -0.20
C LEU A 47 5.34 -19.26 -1.48
N GLU A 48 4.54 -20.27 -1.84
CA GLU A 48 4.66 -20.93 -3.15
C GLU A 48 4.51 -19.96 -4.33
N GLY A 49 3.78 -18.85 -4.14
CA GLY A 49 3.66 -17.78 -5.13
C GLY A 49 5.00 -17.21 -5.59
N PHE A 50 6.02 -17.20 -4.73
CA PHE A 50 7.37 -16.75 -5.09
C PHE A 50 8.10 -17.65 -6.09
N LYS A 51 7.63 -18.88 -6.32
CA LYS A 51 8.22 -19.80 -7.30
C LYS A 51 7.86 -19.41 -8.75
N SER A 52 6.83 -18.60 -8.95
CA SER A 52 6.48 -18.08 -10.27
C SER A 52 7.49 -17.01 -10.73
N LYS A 53 7.96 -17.12 -11.98
CA LYS A 53 8.86 -16.13 -12.59
C LYS A 53 8.24 -14.73 -12.68
N GLU A 54 6.92 -14.65 -12.77
CA GLU A 54 6.18 -13.39 -12.84
C GLU A 54 6.25 -12.62 -11.51
N ASN A 55 6.48 -13.33 -10.40
CA ASN A 55 6.58 -12.77 -9.05
C ASN A 55 8.03 -12.48 -8.63
N TRP A 56 8.92 -12.20 -9.59
CA TRP A 56 10.33 -11.87 -9.31
C TRP A 56 10.48 -10.64 -8.39
N TYR A 57 9.54 -9.69 -8.48
CA TYR A 57 9.47 -8.50 -7.64
C TYR A 57 8.65 -8.72 -6.35
N GLY A 58 8.05 -9.90 -6.16
CA GLY A 58 7.19 -10.19 -5.02
C GLY A 58 5.84 -10.74 -5.46
N VAL A 59 5.05 -11.19 -4.49
CA VAL A 59 3.68 -11.66 -4.73
C VAL A 59 2.73 -10.46 -4.60
N PRO A 60 1.96 -10.10 -5.63
CA PRO A 60 1.02 -8.98 -5.54
C PRO A 60 -0.12 -9.32 -4.58
N ILE A 61 -0.31 -8.49 -3.56
CA ILE A 61 -1.30 -8.72 -2.47
C ILE A 61 -2.45 -7.73 -2.48
N ALA A 62 -2.29 -6.57 -3.12
CA ALA A 62 -3.36 -5.59 -3.32
C ALA A 62 -3.10 -4.81 -4.61
N ASP A 63 -4.08 -4.02 -5.04
CA ASP A 63 -3.97 -3.05 -6.12
C ASP A 63 -4.38 -1.65 -5.64
N ILE A 64 -3.72 -0.64 -6.19
CA ILE A 64 -4.11 0.77 -6.08
C ILE A 64 -4.44 1.27 -7.47
N ALA A 65 -5.71 1.58 -7.71
CA ALA A 65 -6.18 2.21 -8.93
C ALA A 65 -6.33 3.72 -8.72
N VAL A 66 -5.83 4.51 -9.66
CA VAL A 66 -5.97 5.96 -9.74
C VAL A 66 -6.81 6.28 -10.98
N THR A 67 -7.99 6.85 -10.77
CA THR A 67 -8.91 7.26 -11.84
C THR A 67 -8.74 8.77 -12.09
N TYR A 68 -8.66 9.14 -13.35
CA TYR A 68 -8.42 10.52 -13.79
C TYR A 68 -9.67 11.11 -14.45
N ALA A 69 -9.77 12.44 -14.46
CA ALA A 69 -10.89 13.17 -15.05
C ALA A 69 -11.00 13.02 -16.58
N ASP A 70 -9.92 12.63 -17.26
CA ASP A 70 -9.91 12.31 -18.69
C ASP A 70 -10.46 10.89 -19.00
N GLY A 71 -10.90 10.16 -17.97
CA GLY A 71 -11.43 8.81 -18.08
C GLY A 71 -10.36 7.72 -18.06
N THR A 72 -9.07 8.08 -18.00
CA THR A 72 -8.01 7.07 -17.84
C THR A 72 -7.99 6.50 -16.42
N GLU A 73 -7.57 5.25 -16.30
CA GLU A 73 -7.30 4.60 -15.03
C GLU A 73 -5.90 4.00 -15.08
N ARG A 74 -5.17 4.10 -13.96
CA ARG A 74 -3.90 3.41 -13.78
C ARG A 74 -3.91 2.60 -12.52
N THR A 75 -3.61 1.32 -12.65
CA THR A 75 -3.57 0.38 -11.55
C THR A 75 -2.14 -0.07 -11.30
N GLN A 76 -1.70 0.03 -10.05
CA GLN A 76 -0.41 -0.45 -9.60
C GLN A 76 -0.59 -1.48 -8.47
N PRO A 77 -0.03 -2.69 -8.63
CA PRO A 77 -0.02 -3.67 -7.55
C PRO A 77 0.87 -3.25 -6.38
N ILE A 78 0.49 -3.67 -5.17
CA ILE A 78 1.32 -3.66 -3.97
C ILE A 78 1.89 -5.07 -3.77
N TYR A 79 3.21 -5.16 -3.61
CA TYR A 79 3.93 -6.43 -3.58
C TYR A 79 4.40 -6.82 -2.18
N TYR A 80 4.02 -8.03 -1.77
CA TYR A 80 4.63 -8.67 -0.61
C TYR A 80 6.06 -9.11 -0.93
N GLY A 81 6.97 -8.89 0.02
CA GLY A 81 8.40 -9.17 -0.10
C GLY A 81 9.20 -7.93 -0.43
N SER A 82 8.90 -7.27 -1.55
CA SER A 82 9.61 -6.05 -1.96
C SER A 82 9.09 -4.80 -1.28
N GLU A 83 7.78 -4.59 -1.18
CA GLU A 83 7.23 -3.33 -0.68
C GLU A 83 6.69 -3.45 0.74
N VAL A 84 6.09 -4.61 1.07
CA VAL A 84 5.48 -4.88 2.37
C VAL A 84 5.86 -6.28 2.84
N ARG A 85 6.05 -6.48 4.15
CA ARG A 85 6.29 -7.80 4.74
C ARG A 85 5.49 -7.95 6.04
N ALA A 86 5.07 -9.18 6.34
CA ALA A 86 4.44 -9.54 7.61
C ALA A 86 5.52 -10.01 8.59
N VAL A 87 6.14 -9.05 9.28
CA VAL A 87 7.20 -9.29 10.27
C VAL A 87 6.80 -8.70 11.63
N SER A 88 7.37 -9.26 12.69
CA SER A 88 7.19 -8.71 14.05
C SER A 88 7.78 -7.30 14.14
N VAL A 89 7.24 -6.47 15.04
CA VAL A 89 7.82 -5.15 15.35
C VAL A 89 9.23 -5.24 15.92
N ASP A 90 9.58 -6.38 16.52
CA ASP A 90 10.91 -6.67 17.07
C ASP A 90 11.83 -7.41 16.08
N ASP A 91 11.39 -7.60 14.82
CA ASP A 91 12.22 -8.26 13.82
C ASP A 91 13.47 -7.39 13.55
N PRO A 92 14.70 -7.96 13.63
CA PRO A 92 15.92 -7.19 13.43
C PRO A 92 16.13 -6.77 11.96
N LYS A 93 15.33 -7.29 11.02
CA LYS A 93 15.41 -7.01 9.58
C LYS A 93 14.02 -6.71 9.01
N PRO A 94 13.38 -5.61 9.46
CA PRO A 94 12.04 -5.26 9.02
C PRO A 94 12.03 -4.67 7.60
N HIS A 95 13.19 -4.36 7.04
CA HIS A 95 13.33 -3.69 5.74
C HIS A 95 12.59 -4.42 4.60
N ALA A 96 11.92 -3.63 3.76
CA ALA A 96 11.37 -4.00 2.46
C ALA A 96 11.93 -3.01 1.42
N TRP A 97 12.52 -3.52 0.34
CA TRP A 97 13.33 -2.74 -0.60
C TRP A 97 12.58 -1.61 -1.33
N GLY A 98 11.31 -1.83 -1.67
CA GLY A 98 10.44 -0.85 -2.34
C GLY A 98 9.81 0.16 -1.38
N ALA A 99 9.99 0.01 -0.06
CA ALA A 99 9.46 0.98 0.90
C ALA A 99 10.44 2.15 1.11
N LEU A 100 9.91 3.36 1.17
CA LEU A 100 10.66 4.57 1.54
C LEU A 100 11.07 4.59 3.02
N GLY A 101 10.35 3.84 3.85
CA GLY A 101 10.60 3.73 5.27
C GLY A 101 9.65 2.74 5.92
N TRP A 102 9.94 2.37 7.16
CA TRP A 102 9.10 1.48 7.95
C TRP A 102 9.08 1.94 9.40
N ALA A 103 8.00 1.65 10.10
CA ALA A 103 7.88 1.94 11.52
C ALA A 103 6.89 0.95 12.18
N PRO A 104 7.13 0.58 13.45
CA PRO A 104 6.09 -0.08 14.22
C PRO A 104 4.94 0.91 14.45
N ILE A 105 3.72 0.45 14.22
CA ILE A 105 2.51 1.20 14.56
C ILE A 105 1.54 0.32 15.32
N ASP A 106 0.73 0.92 16.16
CA ASP A 106 -0.47 0.29 16.68
C ASP A 106 -1.61 0.50 15.68
N ALA A 107 -2.20 -0.60 15.21
CA ALA A 107 -3.39 -0.58 14.39
C ALA A 107 -4.44 -1.46 15.07
N ASP A 108 -5.51 -0.85 15.57
CA ASP A 108 -6.59 -1.52 16.31
C ASP A 108 -6.10 -2.37 17.49
N GLY A 109 -5.14 -1.86 18.27
CA GLY A 109 -4.59 -2.55 19.44
C GLY A 109 -3.66 -3.71 19.09
N THR A 110 -3.29 -3.86 17.81
CA THR A 110 -2.33 -4.86 17.36
C THR A 110 -1.09 -4.16 16.79
N PRO A 111 0.10 -4.39 17.38
CA PRO A 111 1.34 -3.82 16.86
C PRO A 111 1.70 -4.47 15.53
N ARG A 112 1.95 -3.65 14.51
CA ARG A 112 2.33 -4.09 13.17
C ARG A 112 3.50 -3.28 12.65
N MET A 113 4.31 -3.90 11.80
CA MET A 113 5.27 -3.17 10.99
C MET A 113 4.54 -2.54 9.81
N ALA A 114 4.55 -1.21 9.73
CA ALA A 114 4.00 -0.47 8.61
C ALA A 114 5.11 0.01 7.68
N TYR A 115 4.81 0.07 6.40
CA TYR A 115 5.69 0.43 5.31
C TYR A 115 5.13 1.64 4.57
N LEU A 116 5.99 2.62 4.33
CA LEU A 116 5.66 3.78 3.53
C LEU A 116 6.02 3.53 2.08
N LEU A 117 5.02 3.57 1.20
CA LEU A 117 5.19 3.45 -0.24
C LEU A 117 4.94 4.80 -0.91
N GLU A 118 5.65 5.06 -2.01
CA GLU A 118 5.39 6.19 -2.90
C GLU A 118 4.95 5.67 -4.26
N LEU A 119 3.83 6.19 -4.75
CA LEU A 119 3.31 5.95 -6.09
C LEU A 119 3.39 7.28 -6.84
N PRO A 120 4.41 7.46 -7.71
CA PRO A 120 4.52 8.64 -8.55
C PRO A 120 3.31 8.75 -9.49
N ASN A 121 2.75 9.96 -9.65
CA ASN A 121 1.71 10.19 -10.65
C ASN A 121 2.38 10.47 -12.02
N PRO A 122 2.24 9.58 -13.03
CA PRO A 122 2.83 9.77 -14.35
C PRO A 122 2.13 10.86 -15.18
N THR A 123 0.93 11.28 -14.79
CA THR A 123 0.12 12.30 -15.46
C THR A 123 -0.26 13.42 -14.48
N PRO A 124 0.72 14.17 -13.95
CA PRO A 124 0.48 15.14 -12.88
C PRO A 124 -0.41 16.31 -13.29
N ALA A 125 -0.49 16.61 -14.60
CA ALA A 125 -1.35 17.66 -15.13
C ALA A 125 -2.84 17.29 -15.18
N VAL A 126 -3.19 16.01 -15.02
CA VAL A 126 -4.58 15.54 -15.10
C VAL A 126 -5.14 15.41 -13.68
N THR A 127 -6.35 15.93 -13.47
CA THR A 127 -7.06 15.80 -12.21
C THR A 127 -7.33 14.34 -11.88
N VAL A 128 -6.99 13.93 -10.66
CA VAL A 128 -7.38 12.63 -10.10
C VAL A 128 -8.76 12.78 -9.47
N THR A 129 -9.70 11.92 -9.88
CA THR A 129 -11.09 11.90 -9.40
C THR A 129 -11.29 10.90 -8.27
N SER A 130 -10.57 9.77 -8.31
CA SER A 130 -10.62 8.81 -7.22
C SER A 130 -9.38 7.95 -7.12
N ILE A 131 -9.15 7.42 -5.92
CA ILE A 131 -8.18 6.37 -5.64
C ILE A 131 -8.94 5.19 -5.04
N THR A 132 -8.68 3.99 -5.53
CA THR A 132 -9.27 2.75 -5.01
C THR A 132 -8.18 1.80 -4.58
N PHE A 133 -8.25 1.33 -3.34
CA PHE A 133 -7.44 0.23 -2.83
C PHE A 133 -8.27 -1.05 -2.90
N THR A 134 -7.69 -2.12 -3.45
CA THR A 134 -8.35 -3.42 -3.61
C THR A 134 -7.43 -4.54 -3.13
N PRO A 135 -7.68 -5.15 -1.97
CA PRO A 135 -7.00 -6.38 -1.54
C PRO A 135 -7.20 -7.52 -2.53
N ARG A 136 -6.18 -8.36 -2.71
CA ARG A 136 -6.28 -9.61 -3.48
C ARG A 136 -6.44 -10.80 -2.55
N GLU A 137 -7.24 -11.78 -2.97
CA GLU A 137 -7.43 -13.04 -2.26
C GLU A 137 -6.20 -13.96 -2.44
N THR A 138 -5.17 -13.73 -1.63
CA THR A 138 -3.89 -14.45 -1.75
C THR A 138 -3.54 -15.28 -0.50
N GLY A 139 -4.32 -15.17 0.57
CA GLY A 139 -3.97 -15.73 1.89
C GLY A 139 -3.04 -14.82 2.71
N CYS A 140 -2.51 -13.76 2.12
CA CYS A 140 -1.92 -12.61 2.81
C CYS A 140 -2.97 -11.50 2.89
N THR A 141 -3.15 -10.90 4.06
CA THR A 141 -4.11 -9.81 4.29
C THR A 141 -3.37 -8.47 4.25
N PRO A 142 -3.40 -7.73 3.13
CA PRO A 142 -2.88 -6.37 3.09
C PRO A 142 -3.80 -5.43 3.88
N MET A 143 -3.21 -4.37 4.42
CA MET A 143 -3.91 -3.34 5.17
C MET A 143 -3.42 -1.97 4.72
N LEU A 144 -4.32 -1.16 4.16
CA LEU A 144 -4.03 0.26 4.04
C LEU A 144 -4.36 0.93 5.38
N LEU A 145 -3.40 1.67 5.93
CA LEU A 145 -3.50 2.30 7.26
C LEU A 145 -3.68 3.82 7.13
N GLY A 146 -3.21 4.37 6.01
CA GLY A 146 -3.39 5.77 5.68
C GLY A 146 -2.89 6.08 4.28
N LEU A 147 -3.36 7.20 3.75
CA LEU A 147 -2.94 7.72 2.46
C LEU A 147 -2.69 9.23 2.54
N ALA A 148 -1.74 9.71 1.74
CA ALA A 148 -1.42 11.13 1.66
C ALA A 148 -1.18 11.51 0.19
N ALA A 149 -1.88 12.55 -0.27
CA ALA A 149 -1.83 12.98 -1.66
C ALA A 149 -1.04 14.28 -1.80
N ARG A 150 0.08 14.24 -2.53
CA ARG A 150 0.91 15.41 -2.79
C ARG A 150 0.40 16.15 -4.01
N SER A 151 0.04 17.42 -3.87
CA SER A 151 -0.36 18.25 -5.02
C SER A 151 0.81 18.56 -5.95
N VAL A 152 0.50 18.90 -7.19
CA VAL A 152 1.39 19.68 -8.05
C VAL A 152 1.52 21.09 -7.45
N ARG A 153 2.74 21.63 -7.41
CA ARG A 153 3.00 23.00 -6.92
C ARG A 153 2.67 24.04 -7.99
#